data_AF-A0A372Q6I7-F1
#
_entry.id   AF-A0A372Q6I7-F1
#
_cell.length_a   1.000
_cell.length_b   1.000
_cell.length_c   1.000
_cell.angle_alpha   90.00
_cell.angle_beta   90.00
_cell.angle_gamma   90.00
#
_symmetry.space_group_name_H-M   'P 1'
#
loop_
_entity.id
_entity.type
_entity.pdbx_description
1 polymer ?
#
loop_
_entity_poly.entity_id
_entity_poly.type
_entity_poly.pdbx_seq_one_letter_code
_entity_poly.pdbx_strand_id
1 'polypeptide(L)'
;MRQDKNFKDGVGSVQDSRIIELENKVECLKARIRILTDKKIPIGNLDMATAGLIGDINRGLNQIEGHIRGVGIPMQNPANVLDGIRGSLNTIRVTLQNITAERDQYQNILNDTNDRERDLGNQLRDSRNQNLRFQRLLDESRVQAERITQIYTDALNDEKRQHKDTQITEHRRTAHRLTVRYNNDTEHWRRRHAGCIHQAQNWKGQYRNSQNQVQVRDQNILNLQGQILALQNNPLLNMANAHLRRLPLLKILNPNLGKFQSYTGQEPPDEYLDKVIQSWAHLEGHMTLLENANAEDFDNAYKCEILKSMMGGKYTPVPANNGLIAGNPAINSPITGLDESKIPARDSWKSAVSYSKIDSRKISVI
;
A
#
# COMPACT_ATOMS: atom_id res chain seq x y z
N MET A 1 15.93 -49.84 23.99
CA MET A 1 15.39 -50.31 25.29
C MET A 1 15.99 -51.63 25.79
N ARG A 2 16.24 -52.66 24.95
CA ARG A 2 16.83 -53.94 25.44
C ARG A 2 18.29 -53.85 25.91
N GLN A 3 19.14 -53.03 25.26
CA GLN A 3 20.56 -52.89 25.65
C GLN A 3 20.77 -52.14 26.98
N ASP A 4 19.99 -51.10 27.23
CA ASP A 4 20.09 -50.30 28.47
C ASP A 4 19.62 -51.09 29.71
N LYS A 5 18.65 -52.00 29.53
CA LYS A 5 18.20 -52.91 30.59
C LYS A 5 19.28 -53.95 30.93
N ASN A 6 19.90 -54.57 29.91
CA ASN A 6 20.99 -55.53 30.12
C ASN A 6 22.25 -54.89 30.76
N PHE A 7 22.52 -53.61 30.49
CA PHE A 7 23.66 -52.91 31.09
C PHE A 7 23.40 -52.58 32.58
N LYS A 8 22.18 -52.15 32.93
CA LYS A 8 21.79 -51.93 34.33
C LYS A 8 21.76 -53.22 35.15
N ASP A 9 21.22 -54.30 34.59
CA ASP A 9 21.15 -55.60 35.26
C ASP A 9 22.56 -56.20 35.47
N GLY A 10 23.49 -55.96 34.53
CA GLY A 10 24.90 -56.36 34.65
C GLY A 10 25.69 -55.54 35.67
N VAL A 11 25.49 -54.22 35.75
CA VAL A 11 26.15 -53.37 36.74
C VAL A 11 25.61 -53.65 38.16
N GLY A 12 24.31 -53.91 38.29
CA GLY A 12 23.68 -54.30 39.55
C GLY A 12 24.23 -55.62 40.10
N SER A 13 24.36 -56.66 39.25
CA SER A 13 24.87 -57.96 39.70
C SER A 13 26.35 -57.92 40.14
N VAL A 14 27.16 -57.06 39.52
CA VAL A 14 28.56 -56.84 39.90
C VAL A 14 28.67 -56.09 41.23
N GLN A 15 27.78 -55.11 41.47
CA GLN A 15 27.71 -54.40 42.75
C GLN A 15 27.25 -55.33 43.88
N ASP A 16 26.21 -56.14 43.66
CA ASP A 16 25.69 -57.08 44.65
C ASP A 16 26.70 -58.16 45.02
N SER A 17 27.42 -58.70 44.03
CA SER A 17 28.48 -59.70 44.28
C SER A 17 29.60 -59.13 45.17
N ARG A 18 29.94 -57.85 44.99
CA ARG A 18 30.98 -57.17 45.75
C ARG A 18 30.53 -56.79 47.15
N ILE A 19 29.25 -56.50 47.34
CA ILE A 19 28.64 -56.26 48.67
C ILE A 19 28.68 -57.55 49.48
N ILE A 20 28.25 -58.68 48.90
CA ILE A 20 28.27 -60.00 49.57
C ILE A 20 29.70 -60.39 49.98
N GLU A 21 30.69 -60.11 49.13
CA GLU A 21 32.10 -60.37 49.46
C GLU A 21 32.60 -59.52 50.64
N LEU A 22 32.20 -58.24 50.70
CA LEU A 22 32.55 -57.34 51.80
C LEU A 22 31.86 -57.75 53.11
N GLU A 23 30.59 -58.17 53.07
CA GLU A 23 29.86 -58.66 54.25
C GLU A 23 30.54 -59.90 54.84
N ASN A 24 30.92 -60.87 54.01
CA ASN A 24 31.66 -62.06 54.44
C ASN A 24 33.01 -61.72 55.10
N LYS A 25 33.73 -60.72 54.57
CA LYS A 25 34.99 -60.23 55.15
C LYS A 25 34.78 -59.54 56.50
N VAL A 26 33.71 -58.75 56.64
CA VAL A 26 33.34 -58.09 57.89
C VAL A 26 32.98 -59.12 58.97
N GLU A 27 32.23 -60.16 58.63
CA GLU A 27 31.90 -61.23 59.58
C GLU A 27 33.14 -62.01 60.03
N CYS A 28 34.08 -62.29 59.12
CA CYS A 28 35.38 -62.88 59.49
C CYS A 28 36.20 -61.98 60.44
N LEU A 29 36.18 -60.66 60.22
CA LEU A 29 36.84 -59.70 61.10
C LEU A 29 36.19 -59.65 62.49
N LYS A 30 34.86 -59.64 62.57
CA LYS A 30 34.14 -59.71 63.85
C LYS A 30 34.49 -60.96 64.64
N ALA A 31 34.55 -62.12 63.99
CA ALA A 31 34.94 -63.37 64.64
C ALA A 31 36.37 -63.31 65.21
N ARG A 32 37.34 -62.75 64.47
CA ARG A 32 38.72 -62.56 64.97
C ARG A 32 38.81 -61.57 66.12
N ILE A 33 38.10 -60.45 66.07
CA ILE A 33 38.05 -59.47 67.16
C ILE A 33 37.50 -60.13 68.44
N ARG A 34 36.47 -60.98 68.30
CA ARG A 34 35.90 -61.73 69.43
C ARG A 34 36.92 -62.66 70.08
N ILE A 35 37.66 -63.43 69.28
CA ILE A 35 38.76 -64.29 69.76
C ILE A 35 39.85 -63.49 70.49
N LEU A 36 40.21 -62.31 69.97
CA LEU A 36 41.20 -61.44 70.61
C LEU A 36 40.68 -60.84 71.93
N THR A 37 39.39 -60.52 71.99
CA THR A 37 38.74 -59.97 73.20
C THR A 37 38.61 -61.03 74.29
N ASP A 38 38.23 -62.26 73.92
CA ASP A 38 38.07 -63.38 74.85
C ASP A 38 39.42 -63.89 75.39
N LYS A 39 40.52 -63.66 74.65
CA LYS A 39 41.90 -64.00 75.06
C LYS A 39 42.59 -62.92 75.91
N LYS A 40 41.88 -61.87 76.34
CA LYS A 40 42.46 -60.84 77.21
C LYS A 40 42.97 -61.48 78.50
N ILE A 41 44.30 -61.60 78.61
CA ILE A 41 44.96 -62.10 79.82
C ILE A 41 44.52 -61.20 80.97
N PRO A 42 44.03 -61.75 82.10
CA PRO A 42 43.92 -60.99 83.33
C PRO A 42 45.35 -60.70 83.79
N ILE A 43 45.91 -59.58 83.30
CA ILE A 43 47.26 -59.10 83.65
C ILE A 43 47.42 -59.07 85.18
N GLY A 44 46.34 -58.85 85.93
CA GLY A 44 46.34 -58.87 87.40
C GLY A 44 46.63 -60.23 88.06
N ASN A 45 46.40 -61.38 87.41
CA ASN A 45 46.62 -62.70 88.04
C ASN A 45 48.05 -63.21 87.88
N LEU A 46 48.70 -62.90 86.75
CA LEU A 46 50.08 -63.33 86.45
C LEU A 46 51.10 -62.54 87.30
N ASP A 47 50.83 -61.27 87.53
CA ASP A 47 51.67 -60.36 88.32
C ASP A 47 51.70 -60.78 89.80
N MET A 48 50.53 -61.18 90.33
CA MET A 48 50.39 -61.64 91.71
C MET A 48 51.07 -63.00 91.96
N ALA A 49 50.93 -63.94 91.01
CA ALA A 49 51.58 -65.25 91.09
C ALA A 49 53.11 -65.16 90.95
N THR A 50 53.60 -64.32 90.04
CA THR A 50 55.05 -64.11 89.84
C THR A 50 55.66 -63.37 91.04
N ALA A 51 54.96 -62.36 91.58
CA ALA A 51 55.36 -61.68 92.81
C ALA A 51 55.44 -62.62 94.02
N GLY A 52 54.50 -63.57 94.15
CA GLY A 52 54.54 -64.60 95.18
C GLY A 52 55.78 -65.50 95.08
N LEU A 53 56.11 -65.98 93.88
CA LEU A 53 57.31 -66.79 93.62
C LEU A 53 58.61 -66.04 93.91
N ILE A 54 58.69 -64.74 93.55
CA ILE A 54 59.82 -63.87 93.88
C ILE A 54 59.92 -63.68 95.41
N GLY A 55 58.79 -63.52 96.10
CA GLY A 55 58.73 -63.46 97.55
C GLY A 55 59.27 -64.73 98.22
N ASP A 56 58.92 -65.90 97.70
CA ASP A 56 59.43 -67.19 98.18
C ASP A 56 60.94 -67.34 97.98
N ILE A 57 61.44 -66.90 96.81
CA ILE A 57 62.88 -66.89 96.51
C ILE A 57 63.62 -65.97 97.49
N ASN A 58 63.13 -64.74 97.68
CA ASN A 58 63.74 -63.77 98.59
C ASN A 58 63.74 -64.27 100.05
N ARG A 59 62.65 -64.90 100.50
CA ARG A 59 62.56 -65.51 101.83
C ARG A 59 63.60 -66.63 101.98
N GLY A 60 63.74 -67.51 100.99
CA GLY A 60 64.74 -68.58 101.01
C GLY A 60 66.18 -68.05 101.00
N LEU A 61 66.47 -67.02 100.19
CA LEU A 61 67.79 -66.38 100.15
C LEU A 61 68.14 -65.71 101.48
N ASN A 62 67.19 -65.00 102.12
CA ASN A 62 67.39 -64.40 103.44
C ASN A 62 67.69 -65.44 104.53
N GLN A 63 67.06 -66.62 104.48
CA GLN A 63 67.35 -67.72 105.40
C GLN A 63 68.78 -68.26 105.22
N ILE A 64 69.24 -68.41 103.97
CA ILE A 64 70.61 -68.82 103.66
C ILE A 64 71.62 -67.76 104.12
N GLU A 65 71.33 -66.48 103.86
CA GLU A 65 72.18 -65.35 104.26
C GLU A 65 72.36 -65.27 105.78
N GLY A 66 71.27 -65.40 106.55
CA GLY A 66 71.30 -65.43 108.01
C GLY A 66 72.14 -66.60 108.56
N HIS A 67 72.00 -67.79 107.96
CA HIS A 67 72.77 -68.97 108.34
C HIS A 67 74.29 -68.79 108.11
N ILE A 68 74.69 -68.23 106.97
CA ILE A 68 76.10 -67.99 106.64
C ILE A 68 76.74 -66.94 107.57
N ARG A 69 75.98 -65.89 107.95
CA ARG A 69 76.48 -64.82 108.82
C ARG A 69 76.50 -65.20 110.31
N GLY A 70 75.98 -66.37 110.69
CA GLY A 70 75.85 -66.78 112.09
C GLY A 70 74.85 -65.93 112.88
N VAL A 71 73.90 -65.27 112.20
CA VAL A 71 72.89 -64.39 112.79
C VAL A 71 71.52 -65.07 112.69
N GLY A 72 70.89 -65.38 113.83
CA GLY A 72 69.56 -66.01 113.90
C GLY A 72 69.59 -67.52 114.19
N ILE A 73 68.46 -68.20 113.94
CA ILE A 73 68.29 -69.63 114.22
C ILE A 73 69.09 -70.46 113.19
N PRO A 74 69.88 -71.48 113.60
CA PRO A 74 70.57 -72.38 112.68
C PRO A 74 69.59 -73.01 111.67
N MET A 75 69.92 -72.95 110.38
CA MET A 75 69.06 -73.47 109.32
C MET A 75 68.89 -74.98 109.47
N GLN A 76 67.65 -75.42 109.68
CA GLN A 76 67.30 -76.84 109.68
C GLN A 76 66.89 -77.25 108.26
N ASN A 77 67.56 -78.28 107.73
CA ASN A 77 67.33 -78.85 106.40
C ASN A 77 67.54 -77.87 105.21
N PRO A 78 68.80 -77.47 104.93
CA PRO A 78 69.15 -76.58 103.82
C PRO A 78 68.69 -77.07 102.44
N ALA A 79 68.59 -78.38 102.24
CA ALA A 79 68.19 -78.97 100.96
C ALA A 79 66.78 -78.51 100.54
N ASN A 80 65.83 -78.47 101.50
CA ASN A 80 64.45 -78.05 101.22
C ASN A 80 64.36 -76.57 100.78
N VAL A 81 65.17 -75.69 101.36
CA VAL A 81 65.19 -74.26 100.99
C VAL A 81 65.74 -74.08 99.58
N LEU A 82 66.82 -74.80 99.23
CA LEU A 82 67.41 -74.78 97.89
C LEU A 82 66.49 -75.37 96.83
N ASP A 83 65.80 -76.47 97.14
CA ASP A 83 64.82 -77.07 96.22
C ASP A 83 63.59 -76.18 96.02
N GLY A 84 63.13 -75.48 97.06
CA GLY A 84 62.07 -74.47 96.95
C GLY A 84 62.45 -73.30 96.03
N ILE A 85 63.64 -72.73 96.21
CA ILE A 85 64.17 -71.66 95.34
C ILE A 85 64.28 -72.15 93.89
N ARG A 86 64.84 -73.36 93.69
CA ARG A 86 64.98 -73.97 92.37
C ARG A 86 63.62 -74.20 91.70
N GLY A 87 62.63 -74.66 92.46
CA GLY A 87 61.26 -74.84 91.99
C GLY A 87 60.64 -73.52 91.51
N SER A 88 60.71 -72.46 92.33
CA SER A 88 60.21 -71.14 91.98
C SER A 88 60.91 -70.54 90.75
N LEU A 89 62.24 -70.67 90.67
CA LEU A 89 63.01 -70.22 89.51
C LEU A 89 62.64 -70.97 88.22
N ASN A 90 62.43 -72.29 88.31
CA ASN A 90 61.98 -73.09 87.16
C ASN A 90 60.59 -72.67 86.68
N THR A 91 59.66 -72.41 87.60
CA THR A 91 58.31 -71.92 87.27
C THR A 91 58.37 -70.55 86.58
N ILE A 92 59.15 -69.60 87.12
CA ILE A 92 59.35 -68.28 86.49
C ILE A 92 59.92 -68.43 85.08
N ARG A 93 60.93 -69.30 84.89
CA ARG A 93 61.54 -69.54 83.58
C ARG A 93 60.52 -70.05 82.55
N VAL A 94 59.70 -71.03 82.90
CA VAL A 94 58.67 -71.57 82.01
C VAL A 94 57.62 -70.50 81.67
N THR A 95 57.19 -69.72 82.66
CA THR A 95 56.25 -68.60 82.44
C THR A 95 56.80 -67.57 81.46
N LEU A 96 58.08 -67.18 81.59
CA LEU A 96 58.73 -66.23 80.67
C LEU A 96 58.84 -66.77 79.24
N GLN A 97 59.11 -68.07 79.09
CA GLN A 97 59.13 -68.72 77.77
C GLN A 97 57.75 -68.67 77.11
N ASN A 98 56.69 -68.97 77.87
CA ASN A 98 55.31 -68.90 77.36
C ASN A 98 54.92 -67.48 76.95
N ILE A 99 55.21 -66.47 77.78
CA ILE A 99 54.95 -65.06 77.45
C ILE A 99 55.69 -64.65 76.17
N THR A 100 56.94 -65.07 76.01
CA THR A 100 57.74 -64.73 74.83
C THR A 100 57.13 -65.34 73.57
N ALA A 101 56.72 -66.61 73.62
CA ALA A 101 56.06 -67.29 72.52
C ALA A 101 54.71 -66.63 72.15
N GLU A 102 53.90 -66.26 73.15
CA GLU A 102 52.65 -65.54 72.94
C GLU A 102 52.89 -64.16 72.30
N ARG A 103 53.90 -63.42 72.78
CA ARG A 103 54.28 -62.12 72.19
C ARG A 103 54.66 -62.25 70.73
N ASP A 104 55.44 -63.27 70.36
CA ASP A 104 55.82 -63.50 68.97
C ASP A 104 54.60 -63.88 68.10
N GLN A 105 53.66 -64.67 68.63
CA GLN A 105 52.40 -64.96 67.95
C GLN A 105 51.57 -63.70 67.70
N TYR A 106 51.42 -62.83 68.70
CA TYR A 106 50.71 -61.56 68.53
C TYR A 106 51.39 -60.63 67.53
N GLN A 107 52.72 -60.57 67.53
CA GLN A 107 53.48 -59.77 66.58
C GLN A 107 53.26 -60.25 65.14
N ASN A 108 53.22 -61.57 64.91
CA ASN A 108 52.95 -62.13 63.59
C ASN A 108 51.52 -61.82 63.11
N ILE A 109 50.52 -61.91 64.01
CA ILE A 109 49.13 -61.55 63.68
C ILE A 109 49.02 -60.07 63.34
N LEU A 110 49.71 -59.20 64.09
CA LEU A 110 49.71 -57.77 63.84
C LEU A 110 50.30 -57.45 62.45
N ASN A 111 51.42 -58.09 62.10
CA ASN A 111 52.06 -57.91 60.80
C ASN A 111 51.15 -58.37 59.64
N ASP A 112 50.55 -59.57 59.73
CA ASP A 112 49.60 -60.09 58.74
C ASP A 112 48.38 -59.15 58.57
N THR A 113 47.90 -58.59 59.69
CA THR A 113 46.78 -57.64 59.65
C THR A 113 47.18 -56.35 58.93
N ASN A 114 48.33 -55.77 59.27
CA ASN A 114 48.84 -54.54 58.64
C ASN A 114 49.11 -54.73 57.13
N ASP A 115 49.61 -55.89 56.72
CA ASP A 115 49.83 -56.21 55.30
C ASP A 115 48.49 -56.27 54.54
N ARG A 116 47.47 -56.92 55.13
CA ARG A 116 46.13 -56.99 54.53
C ARG A 116 45.44 -55.63 54.46
N GLU A 117 45.57 -54.81 55.49
CA GLU A 117 45.01 -53.45 55.47
C GLU A 117 45.62 -52.61 54.35
N ARG A 118 46.94 -52.72 54.14
CA ARG A 118 47.63 -52.03 53.05
C ARG A 118 47.14 -52.51 51.68
N ASP A 119 46.99 -53.82 51.51
CA ASP A 119 46.51 -54.40 50.25
C ASP A 119 45.08 -53.96 49.94
N LEU A 120 44.16 -54.04 50.91
CA LEU A 120 42.80 -53.55 50.78
C LEU A 120 42.76 -52.04 50.47
N GLY A 121 43.64 -51.26 51.10
CA GLY A 121 43.79 -49.83 50.82
C GLY A 121 44.20 -49.56 49.38
N ASN A 122 45.14 -50.33 48.84
CA ASN A 122 45.56 -50.24 47.44
C ASN A 122 44.42 -50.64 46.49
N GLN A 123 43.74 -51.77 46.73
CA GLN A 123 42.61 -52.21 45.92
C GLN A 123 41.48 -51.16 45.88
N LEU A 124 41.18 -50.54 47.03
CA LEU A 124 40.16 -49.48 47.10
C LEU A 124 40.56 -48.25 46.27
N ARG A 125 41.83 -47.84 46.35
CA ARG A 125 42.35 -46.73 45.54
C ARG A 125 42.27 -47.03 44.05
N ASP A 126 42.64 -48.23 43.63
CA ASP A 126 42.61 -48.63 42.22
C ASP A 126 41.18 -48.68 41.68
N SER A 127 40.25 -49.23 42.48
CA SER A 127 38.83 -49.23 42.14
C SER A 127 38.25 -47.81 42.03
N ARG A 128 38.65 -46.88 42.91
CA ARG A 128 38.26 -45.46 42.79
C ARG A 128 38.80 -44.84 41.51
N ASN A 129 40.05 -45.11 41.17
CA ASN A 129 40.67 -44.61 39.95
C ASN A 129 39.98 -45.15 38.69
N GLN A 130 39.58 -46.43 38.69
CA GLN A 130 38.78 -47.01 37.60
C GLN A 130 37.42 -46.32 37.47
N ASN A 131 36.71 -46.11 38.57
CA ASN A 131 35.43 -45.40 38.55
C ASN A 131 35.58 -43.96 38.01
N LEU A 132 36.65 -43.25 38.38
CA LEU A 132 36.93 -41.91 37.83
C LEU A 132 37.17 -41.95 36.33
N ARG A 133 37.86 -42.98 35.81
CA ARG A 133 38.05 -43.16 34.36
C ARG A 133 36.74 -43.45 33.65
N PHE A 134 35.90 -44.32 34.20
CA PHE A 134 34.58 -44.61 33.63
C PHE A 134 33.69 -43.37 33.62
N GLN A 135 33.71 -42.56 34.69
CA GLN A 135 32.95 -41.32 34.73
C GLN A 135 33.36 -40.36 33.62
N ARG A 136 34.68 -40.16 33.41
CA ARG A 136 35.18 -39.32 32.31
C ARG A 136 34.74 -39.81 30.94
N LEU A 137 34.80 -41.11 30.70
CA LEU A 137 34.34 -41.70 29.43
C LEU A 137 32.83 -41.50 29.21
N LEU A 138 32.03 -41.60 30.28
CA LEU A 138 30.60 -41.31 30.19
C LEU A 138 30.33 -39.84 29.87
N ASP A 139 31.06 -38.93 30.50
CA ASP A 139 30.92 -37.49 30.26
C ASP A 139 31.37 -37.13 28.83
N GLU A 140 32.47 -37.69 28.34
CA GLU A 140 32.93 -37.53 26.96
C GLU A 140 31.90 -38.06 25.94
N SER A 141 31.35 -39.25 26.19
CA SER A 141 30.31 -39.85 25.34
C SER A 141 29.04 -38.99 25.30
N ARG A 142 28.61 -38.43 26.44
CA ARG A 142 27.48 -37.50 26.52
C ARG A 142 27.74 -36.25 25.68
N VAL A 143 28.89 -35.61 25.85
CA VAL A 143 29.26 -34.41 25.08
C VAL A 143 29.32 -34.71 23.57
N GLN A 144 29.82 -35.89 23.18
CA GLN A 144 29.81 -36.30 21.77
C GLN A 144 28.39 -36.49 21.24
N ALA A 145 27.51 -37.14 21.98
CA ALA A 145 26.11 -37.33 21.58
C ALA A 145 25.37 -35.99 21.43
N GLU A 146 25.61 -35.04 22.33
CA GLU A 146 25.08 -33.68 22.25
C GLU A 146 25.58 -32.94 21.00
N ARG A 147 26.90 -33.00 20.72
CA ARG A 147 27.48 -32.41 19.51
C ARG A 147 26.89 -32.99 18.24
N ILE A 148 26.71 -34.32 18.17
CA ILE A 148 26.10 -34.99 17.00
C ILE A 148 24.65 -34.53 16.81
N THR A 149 23.89 -34.45 17.91
CA THR A 149 22.50 -33.99 17.87
C THR A 149 22.42 -32.54 17.39
N GLN A 150 23.32 -31.68 17.88
CA GLN A 150 23.40 -30.28 17.46
C GLN A 150 23.73 -30.15 15.97
N ILE A 151 24.75 -30.86 15.48
CA ILE A 151 25.12 -30.87 14.06
C ILE A 151 23.95 -31.30 13.19
N TYR A 152 23.25 -32.38 13.56
CA TYR A 152 22.09 -32.85 12.81
C TYR A 152 20.96 -31.82 12.78
N THR A 153 20.69 -31.19 13.93
CA THR A 153 19.65 -30.16 14.04
C THR A 153 19.99 -28.94 13.19
N ASP A 154 21.24 -28.49 13.22
CA ASP A 154 21.71 -27.35 12.43
C ASP A 154 21.67 -27.64 10.93
N ALA A 155 22.15 -28.82 10.50
CA ALA A 155 22.10 -29.25 9.11
C ALA A 155 20.65 -29.29 8.57
N LEU A 156 19.72 -29.83 9.35
CA LEU A 156 18.30 -29.91 8.97
C LEU A 156 17.66 -28.52 8.89
N ASN A 157 18.05 -27.59 9.78
CA ASN A 157 17.59 -26.21 9.72
C ASN A 157 18.18 -25.45 8.53
N ASP A 158 19.43 -25.72 8.18
CA ASP A 158 20.09 -25.14 7.01
C ASP A 158 19.46 -25.62 5.70
N GLU A 159 19.18 -26.92 5.57
CA GLU A 159 18.48 -27.47 4.41
C GLU A 159 17.09 -26.85 4.24
N LYS A 160 16.33 -26.70 5.33
CA LYS A 160 15.04 -26.00 5.32
C LYS A 160 15.16 -24.54 4.89
N ARG A 161 16.19 -23.84 5.34
CA ARG A 161 16.47 -22.44 4.93
C ARG A 161 16.78 -22.37 3.44
N GLN A 162 17.71 -23.20 2.96
CA GLN A 162 18.08 -23.26 1.54
C GLN A 162 16.89 -23.59 0.64
N HIS A 163 16.03 -24.53 1.05
CA HIS A 163 14.83 -24.87 0.28
C HIS A 163 13.86 -23.69 0.19
N LYS A 164 13.64 -22.96 1.29
CA LYS A 164 12.81 -21.73 1.29
C LYS A 164 13.42 -20.65 0.40
N ASP A 165 14.72 -20.40 0.51
CA ASP A 165 15.41 -19.38 -0.29
C ASP A 165 15.38 -19.71 -1.78
N THR A 166 15.52 -20.99 -2.13
CA THR A 166 15.38 -21.48 -3.50
C THR A 166 13.97 -21.23 -4.02
N GLN A 167 12.92 -21.57 -3.25
CA GLN A 167 11.54 -21.30 -3.64
C GLN A 167 11.25 -19.81 -3.82
N ILE A 168 11.73 -18.96 -2.89
CA ILE A 168 11.58 -17.51 -2.98
C ILE A 168 12.27 -16.97 -4.24
N THR A 169 13.47 -17.47 -4.53
CA THR A 169 14.24 -17.08 -5.71
C THR A 169 13.51 -17.47 -7.00
N GLU A 170 12.94 -18.68 -7.07
CA GLU A 170 12.15 -19.12 -8.22
C GLU A 170 10.84 -18.34 -8.38
N HIS A 171 10.15 -18.01 -7.28
CA HIS A 171 8.98 -17.14 -7.33
C HIS A 171 9.34 -15.76 -7.86
N ARG A 172 10.44 -15.16 -7.38
CA ARG A 172 10.93 -13.86 -7.88
C ARG A 172 11.29 -13.92 -9.37
N ARG A 173 11.98 -14.97 -9.82
CA ARG A 173 12.30 -15.20 -11.24
C ARG A 173 11.04 -15.31 -12.08
N THR A 174 10.06 -16.08 -11.61
CA THR A 174 8.79 -16.30 -12.31
C THR A 174 7.97 -15.02 -12.39
N ALA A 175 7.84 -14.30 -11.28
CA ALA A 175 7.17 -13.00 -11.25
C ALA A 175 7.84 -12.01 -12.23
N HIS A 176 9.17 -11.93 -12.22
CA HIS A 176 9.91 -11.08 -13.16
C HIS A 176 9.65 -11.48 -14.62
N ARG A 177 9.69 -12.78 -14.95
CA ARG A 177 9.37 -13.30 -16.29
C ARG A 177 7.95 -12.91 -16.72
N LEU A 178 6.96 -13.04 -15.83
CA LEU A 178 5.58 -12.65 -16.12
C LEU A 178 5.44 -11.15 -16.36
N THR A 179 6.09 -10.32 -15.56
CA THR A 179 6.10 -8.86 -15.77
C THR A 179 6.72 -8.47 -17.11
N VAL A 180 7.88 -9.05 -17.44
CA VAL A 180 8.55 -8.79 -18.73
C VAL A 180 7.65 -9.22 -19.90
N ARG A 181 7.02 -10.41 -19.79
CA ARG A 181 6.09 -10.90 -20.82
C ARG A 181 4.90 -9.97 -20.98
N TYR A 182 4.25 -9.59 -19.89
CA TYR A 182 3.12 -8.67 -19.90
C TYR A 182 3.47 -7.33 -20.56
N ASN A 183 4.63 -6.77 -20.21
CA ASN A 183 5.11 -5.52 -20.80
C ASN A 183 5.37 -5.68 -22.29
N ASN A 184 6.04 -6.76 -22.71
CA ASN A 184 6.30 -7.04 -24.13
C ASN A 184 5.01 -7.23 -24.92
N ASP A 185 4.03 -7.97 -24.38
CA ASP A 185 2.73 -8.17 -25.01
C ASP A 185 1.96 -6.85 -25.12
N THR A 186 2.00 -6.02 -24.08
CA THR A 186 1.38 -4.68 -24.06
C THR A 186 2.01 -3.75 -25.10
N GLU A 187 3.35 -3.70 -25.16
CA GLU A 187 4.07 -2.91 -26.18
C GLU A 187 3.80 -3.42 -27.59
N HIS A 188 3.78 -4.74 -27.77
CA HIS A 188 3.48 -5.37 -29.05
C HIS A 188 2.05 -5.07 -29.52
N TRP A 189 1.05 -5.14 -28.63
CA TRP A 189 -0.32 -4.71 -28.93
C TRP A 189 -0.36 -3.23 -29.31
N ARG A 190 0.30 -2.37 -28.52
CA ARG A 190 0.35 -0.91 -28.80
C ARG A 190 0.98 -0.62 -30.16
N ARG A 191 2.07 -1.30 -30.52
CA ARG A 191 2.72 -1.16 -31.84
C ARG A 191 1.81 -1.65 -32.97
N ARG A 192 1.18 -2.81 -32.84
CA ARG A 192 0.26 -3.36 -33.84
C ARG A 192 -0.93 -2.42 -34.08
N HIS A 193 -1.49 -1.84 -33.03
CA HIS A 193 -2.69 -1.01 -33.10
C HIS A 193 -2.39 0.50 -33.15
N ALA A 194 -1.12 0.90 -33.24
CA ALA A 194 -0.71 2.31 -33.30
C ALA A 194 -1.39 3.07 -34.43
N GLY A 195 -1.56 2.43 -35.60
CA GLY A 195 -2.25 3.04 -36.75
C GLY A 195 -3.71 3.39 -36.47
N CYS A 196 -4.48 2.47 -35.88
CA CYS A 196 -5.87 2.70 -35.50
C CYS A 196 -5.99 3.80 -34.44
N ILE A 197 -5.07 3.82 -33.46
CA ILE A 197 -5.02 4.86 -32.41
C ILE A 197 -4.76 6.23 -33.04
N HIS A 198 -3.81 6.35 -33.97
CA HIS A 198 -3.52 7.61 -34.67
C HIS A 198 -4.70 8.07 -35.53
N GLN A 199 -5.38 7.16 -36.25
CA GLN A 199 -6.60 7.50 -37.00
C GLN A 199 -7.69 8.06 -36.09
N ALA A 200 -7.97 7.40 -34.97
CA ALA A 200 -8.97 7.88 -34.02
C ALA A 200 -8.61 9.25 -33.44
N GLN A 201 -7.33 9.50 -33.14
CA GLN A 201 -6.84 10.81 -32.70
C GLN A 201 -7.01 11.88 -33.79
N ASN A 202 -6.68 11.56 -35.04
CA ASN A 202 -6.85 12.47 -36.17
C ASN A 202 -8.32 12.82 -36.38
N TRP A 203 -9.23 11.84 -36.37
CA TRP A 203 -10.67 12.09 -36.46
C TRP A 203 -11.19 12.93 -35.31
N LYS A 204 -10.73 12.67 -34.08
CA LYS A 204 -11.06 13.51 -32.91
C LYS A 204 -10.59 14.95 -33.09
N GLY A 205 -9.39 15.15 -33.65
CA GLY A 205 -8.86 16.48 -33.98
C GLY A 205 -9.68 17.17 -35.08
N GLN A 206 -9.98 16.47 -36.17
CA GLN A 206 -10.80 16.99 -37.27
C GLN A 206 -12.20 17.37 -36.82
N TYR A 207 -12.84 16.54 -36.00
CA TYR A 207 -14.15 16.83 -35.44
C TYR A 207 -14.13 18.11 -34.60
N ARG A 208 -13.14 18.28 -33.71
CA ARG A 208 -12.96 19.52 -32.94
C ARG A 208 -12.75 20.74 -33.83
N ASN A 209 -11.94 20.62 -34.88
CA ASN A 209 -11.73 21.73 -35.82
C ASN A 209 -13.02 22.11 -36.56
N SER A 210 -13.81 21.11 -36.98
CA SER A 210 -15.12 21.34 -37.60
C SER A 210 -16.08 22.05 -36.64
N GLN A 211 -16.16 21.61 -35.39
CA GLN A 211 -16.97 22.28 -34.35
C GLN A 211 -16.57 23.75 -34.16
N ASN A 212 -15.27 24.03 -34.09
CA ASN A 212 -14.78 25.41 -33.99
C ASN A 212 -15.14 26.24 -35.22
N GLN A 213 -15.06 25.68 -36.43
CA GLN A 213 -15.46 26.37 -37.66
C GLN A 213 -16.95 26.69 -37.68
N VAL A 214 -17.79 25.76 -37.22
CA VAL A 214 -19.25 25.98 -37.11
C VAL A 214 -19.52 27.11 -36.14
N GLN A 215 -18.92 27.11 -34.94
CA GLN A 215 -19.10 28.21 -33.98
C GLN A 215 -18.68 29.58 -34.54
N VAL A 216 -17.55 29.65 -35.27
CA VAL A 216 -17.10 30.89 -35.91
C VAL A 216 -18.08 31.34 -37.00
N ARG A 217 -18.60 30.40 -37.80
CA ARG A 217 -19.62 30.70 -38.82
C ARG A 217 -20.90 31.21 -38.18
N ASP A 218 -21.37 30.57 -37.12
CA ASP A 218 -22.58 30.98 -36.40
C ASP A 218 -22.44 32.39 -35.82
N GLN A 219 -21.27 32.70 -35.24
CA GLN A 219 -20.97 34.05 -34.77
C GLN A 219 -20.98 35.09 -35.90
N ASN A 220 -20.41 34.75 -37.06
CA ASN A 220 -20.42 35.63 -38.23
C ASN A 220 -21.84 35.84 -38.76
N ILE A 221 -22.67 34.79 -38.79
CA ILE A 221 -24.08 34.89 -39.18
C ILE A 221 -24.83 35.83 -38.24
N LEU A 222 -24.67 35.67 -36.92
CA LEU A 222 -25.28 36.57 -35.93
C LEU A 222 -24.85 38.02 -36.13
N ASN A 223 -23.56 38.26 -36.37
CA ASN A 223 -23.02 39.60 -36.62
C ASN A 223 -23.63 40.23 -37.87
N LEU A 224 -23.72 39.49 -38.97
CA LEU A 224 -24.31 39.98 -40.24
C LEU A 224 -25.81 40.24 -40.11
N GLN A 225 -26.55 39.34 -39.45
CA GLN A 225 -27.96 39.55 -39.15
C GLN A 225 -28.18 40.82 -38.31
N GLY A 226 -27.32 41.07 -37.32
CA GLY A 226 -27.33 42.31 -36.54
C GLY A 226 -27.11 43.57 -37.39
N GLN A 227 -26.17 43.52 -38.35
CA GLN A 227 -25.93 44.62 -39.29
C GLN A 227 -27.13 44.87 -40.22
N ILE A 228 -27.73 43.81 -40.78
CA ILE A 228 -28.93 43.90 -41.63
C ILE A 228 -30.08 44.53 -40.84
N LEU A 229 -30.30 44.10 -39.60
CA LEU A 229 -31.33 44.66 -38.73
C LEU A 229 -31.10 46.15 -38.46
N ALA A 230 -29.85 46.57 -38.24
CA ALA A 230 -29.50 47.98 -38.04
C ALA A 230 -29.75 48.83 -39.30
N LEU A 231 -29.48 48.29 -40.50
CA LEU A 231 -29.77 48.96 -41.78
C LEU A 231 -31.27 49.05 -42.05
N GLN A 232 -32.04 48.01 -41.73
CA GLN A 232 -33.50 47.99 -41.90
C GLN A 232 -34.23 48.93 -40.92
N ASN A 233 -33.73 49.07 -39.68
CA ASN A 233 -34.36 49.88 -38.64
C ASN A 233 -34.02 51.39 -38.72
N ASN A 234 -33.41 51.87 -39.81
CA ASN A 234 -33.07 53.29 -39.98
C ASN A 234 -33.86 53.96 -41.14
N PRO A 235 -35.21 53.93 -41.12
CA PRO A 235 -36.02 54.43 -42.24
C PRO A 235 -35.87 55.94 -42.48
N LEU A 236 -35.56 56.72 -41.44
CA LEU A 236 -35.35 58.17 -41.55
C LEU A 236 -34.12 58.54 -42.39
N LEU A 237 -33.04 57.75 -42.32
CA LEU A 237 -31.83 58.02 -43.11
C LEU A 237 -32.08 57.75 -44.60
N ASN A 238 -32.84 56.69 -44.91
CA ASN A 238 -33.18 56.34 -46.29
C ASN A 238 -34.15 57.36 -46.93
N MET A 239 -35.17 57.82 -46.19
CA MET A 239 -36.08 58.87 -46.67
C MET A 239 -35.40 60.24 -46.81
N ALA A 240 -34.54 60.62 -45.87
CA ALA A 240 -33.78 61.87 -45.94
C ALA A 240 -32.83 61.88 -47.16
N ASN A 241 -32.18 60.75 -47.45
CA ASN A 241 -31.32 60.61 -48.63
C ASN A 241 -32.10 60.67 -49.94
N ALA A 242 -33.27 60.03 -50.03
CA ALA A 242 -34.14 60.13 -51.22
C ALA A 242 -34.53 61.60 -51.50
N HIS A 243 -34.97 62.35 -50.48
CA HIS A 243 -35.30 63.77 -50.65
C HIS A 243 -34.09 64.62 -51.07
N LEU A 244 -32.92 64.40 -50.46
CA LEU A 244 -31.68 65.08 -50.85
C LEU A 244 -31.25 64.75 -52.29
N ARG A 245 -31.42 63.50 -52.73
CA ARG A 245 -31.13 63.06 -54.10
C ARG A 245 -32.08 63.70 -55.13
N ARG A 246 -33.34 63.94 -54.76
CA ARG A 246 -34.34 64.63 -55.63
C ARG A 246 -34.13 66.13 -55.72
N LEU A 247 -33.52 66.74 -54.70
CA LEU A 247 -33.40 68.19 -54.53
C LEU A 247 -32.85 68.95 -55.76
N PRO A 248 -31.81 68.48 -56.48
CA PRO A 248 -31.29 69.18 -57.66
C PRO A 248 -32.33 69.30 -58.77
N LEU A 249 -33.10 68.24 -59.02
CA LEU A 249 -34.16 68.25 -60.04
C LEU A 249 -35.35 69.09 -59.57
N LEU A 250 -35.75 68.99 -58.30
CA LEU A 250 -36.82 69.82 -57.74
C LEU A 250 -36.50 71.32 -57.82
N LYS A 251 -35.22 71.72 -57.65
CA LYS A 251 -34.80 73.13 -57.82
C LYS A 251 -35.00 73.66 -59.23
N ILE A 252 -34.91 72.80 -60.25
CA ILE A 252 -35.13 73.16 -61.66
C ILE A 252 -36.62 73.06 -62.03
N LEU A 253 -37.31 72.05 -61.49
CA LEU A 253 -38.71 71.74 -61.75
C LEU A 253 -39.66 72.79 -61.13
N ASN A 254 -39.47 73.13 -59.86
CA ASN A 254 -40.40 73.98 -59.09
C ASN A 254 -40.62 75.37 -59.72
N PRO A 255 -39.59 76.08 -60.22
CA PRO A 255 -39.79 77.36 -60.92
C PRO A 255 -40.60 77.23 -62.22
N ASN A 256 -40.50 76.10 -62.92
CA ASN A 256 -41.32 75.84 -64.11
C ASN A 256 -42.77 75.55 -63.75
N LEU A 257 -42.99 74.87 -62.62
CA LEU A 257 -44.34 74.61 -62.12
C LEU A 257 -45.02 75.83 -61.53
N GLY A 258 -44.29 76.69 -60.84
CA GLY A 258 -44.84 77.92 -60.26
C GLY A 258 -45.36 78.93 -61.28
N LYS A 259 -45.10 78.72 -62.58
CA LYS A 259 -45.68 79.51 -63.68
C LYS A 259 -47.15 79.18 -63.94
N PHE A 260 -47.62 78.01 -63.49
CA PHE A 260 -49.01 77.60 -63.63
C PHE A 260 -49.78 77.92 -62.35
N GLN A 261 -50.92 78.59 -62.50
CA GLN A 261 -51.87 78.74 -61.40
C GLN A 261 -52.56 77.40 -61.16
N SER A 262 -52.76 77.03 -59.89
CA SER A 262 -53.45 75.80 -59.51
C SER A 262 -54.77 75.63 -60.24
N TYR A 263 -55.10 74.39 -60.60
CA TYR A 263 -56.29 74.08 -61.36
C TYR A 263 -57.57 74.26 -60.53
N THR A 264 -58.42 75.22 -60.91
CA THR A 264 -59.75 75.48 -60.35
C THR A 264 -60.88 75.33 -61.38
N GLY A 265 -60.59 74.82 -62.58
CA GLY A 265 -61.57 74.66 -63.68
C GLY A 265 -61.50 75.75 -64.75
N GLN A 266 -60.35 76.42 -64.85
CA GLN A 266 -60.10 77.54 -65.76
C GLN A 266 -60.00 77.12 -67.24
N GLU A 267 -59.66 75.87 -67.53
CA GLU A 267 -59.54 75.31 -68.87
C GLU A 267 -59.89 73.80 -68.84
N PRO A 268 -60.04 73.12 -69.99
CA PRO A 268 -60.27 71.68 -70.00
C PRO A 268 -59.18 70.93 -69.22
N PRO A 269 -59.54 69.91 -68.39
CA PRO A 269 -58.58 69.23 -67.51
C PRO A 269 -57.41 68.60 -68.26
N ASP A 270 -57.69 68.02 -69.42
CA ASP A 270 -56.70 67.36 -70.27
C ASP A 270 -55.68 68.37 -70.81
N GLU A 271 -56.15 69.55 -71.23
CA GLU A 271 -55.28 70.61 -71.74
C GLU A 271 -54.41 71.20 -70.64
N TYR A 272 -54.92 71.37 -69.42
CA TYR A 272 -54.15 71.84 -68.27
C TYR A 272 -53.06 70.83 -67.87
N LEU A 273 -53.43 69.55 -67.73
CA LEU A 273 -52.49 68.50 -67.34
C LEU A 273 -51.41 68.29 -68.40
N ASP A 274 -51.77 68.31 -69.69
CA ASP A 274 -50.80 68.20 -70.78
C ASP A 274 -49.82 69.39 -70.75
N LYS A 275 -50.27 70.63 -70.48
CA LYS A 275 -49.36 71.79 -70.34
C LYS A 275 -48.40 71.65 -69.17
N VAL A 276 -48.90 71.20 -68.01
CA VAL A 276 -48.08 70.98 -66.82
C VAL A 276 -47.05 69.86 -67.06
N ILE A 277 -47.45 68.74 -67.67
CA ILE A 277 -46.55 67.63 -68.00
C ILE A 277 -45.50 68.06 -69.04
N GLN A 278 -45.90 68.80 -70.07
CA GLN A 278 -44.98 69.32 -71.08
C GLN A 278 -43.96 70.30 -70.47
N SER A 279 -44.32 71.03 -69.42
CA SER A 279 -43.43 71.99 -68.75
C SER A 279 -42.16 71.36 -68.16
N TRP A 280 -42.20 70.07 -67.83
CA TRP A 280 -41.05 69.31 -67.33
C TRP A 280 -40.60 68.18 -68.26
N ALA A 281 -41.18 68.05 -69.45
CA ALA A 281 -40.82 66.98 -70.40
C ALA A 281 -39.32 67.00 -70.77
N HIS A 282 -38.71 68.19 -70.82
CA HIS A 282 -37.27 68.34 -71.04
C HIS A 282 -36.39 67.78 -69.91
N LEU A 283 -36.95 67.51 -68.72
CA LEU A 283 -36.27 66.93 -67.57
C LEU A 283 -36.51 65.42 -67.44
N GLU A 284 -37.36 64.83 -68.28
CA GLU A 284 -37.74 63.41 -68.21
C GLU A 284 -36.52 62.49 -68.27
N GLY A 285 -35.57 62.76 -69.17
CA GLY A 285 -34.33 61.99 -69.26
C GLY A 285 -33.47 62.04 -67.98
N HIS A 286 -33.46 63.17 -67.28
CA HIS A 286 -32.75 63.30 -66.00
C HIS A 286 -33.49 62.60 -64.86
N MET A 287 -34.82 62.63 -64.84
CA MET A 287 -35.65 61.90 -63.89
C MET A 287 -35.47 60.38 -64.04
N THR A 288 -35.48 59.87 -65.27
CA THR A 288 -35.26 58.44 -65.56
C THR A 288 -33.84 57.99 -65.18
N LEU A 289 -32.82 58.82 -65.42
CA LEU A 289 -31.45 58.50 -65.00
C LEU A 289 -31.34 58.42 -63.47
N LEU A 290 -32.02 59.31 -62.74
CA LEU A 290 -32.02 59.29 -61.28
C LEU A 290 -32.75 58.06 -60.73
N GLU A 291 -33.88 57.69 -61.32
CA GLU A 291 -34.65 56.48 -60.96
C GLU A 291 -33.88 55.20 -61.25
N ASN A 292 -33.20 55.11 -62.41
CA ASN A 292 -32.36 53.96 -62.74
C ASN A 292 -31.16 53.82 -61.80
N ALA A 293 -30.61 54.94 -61.32
CA ALA A 293 -29.53 54.94 -60.35
C ALA A 293 -30.02 54.63 -58.93
N ASN A 294 -31.25 55.03 -58.60
CA ASN A 294 -31.87 54.88 -57.30
C ASN A 294 -33.38 54.64 -57.47
N ALA A 295 -33.81 53.38 -57.32
CA ALA A 295 -35.22 53.02 -57.39
C ALA A 295 -36.05 53.81 -56.36
N GLU A 296 -37.27 54.20 -56.75
CA GLU A 296 -38.26 54.96 -55.98
C GLU A 296 -37.92 56.45 -55.76
N ASP A 297 -36.94 57.05 -56.44
CA ASP A 297 -36.59 58.47 -56.28
C ASP A 297 -37.43 59.41 -57.17
N PHE A 298 -37.72 59.07 -58.44
CA PHE A 298 -38.56 59.88 -59.35
C PHE A 298 -39.51 59.00 -60.17
N ASP A 299 -40.05 57.98 -59.50
CA ASP A 299 -41.01 57.05 -60.05
C ASP A 299 -42.34 57.73 -60.44
N ASN A 300 -43.19 56.96 -61.10
CA ASN A 300 -44.51 57.42 -61.53
C ASN A 300 -45.38 57.87 -60.33
N ALA A 301 -45.24 57.25 -59.16
CA ALA A 301 -45.98 57.65 -57.98
C ALA A 301 -45.61 59.08 -57.54
N TYR A 302 -44.32 59.40 -57.50
CA TYR A 302 -43.85 60.73 -57.11
C TYR A 302 -44.26 61.81 -58.11
N LYS A 303 -44.20 61.53 -59.42
CA LYS A 303 -44.70 62.44 -60.46
C LYS A 303 -46.19 62.74 -60.30
N CYS A 304 -46.98 61.74 -59.90
CA CYS A 304 -48.40 61.94 -59.57
C CYS A 304 -48.61 62.83 -58.35
N GLU A 305 -47.79 62.73 -57.31
CA GLU A 305 -47.86 63.64 -56.15
C GLU A 305 -47.60 65.10 -56.56
N ILE A 306 -46.65 65.32 -57.48
CA ILE A 306 -46.41 66.65 -58.04
C ILE A 306 -47.65 67.14 -58.80
N LEU A 307 -48.28 66.33 -59.64
CA LEU A 307 -49.52 66.70 -60.34
C LEU A 307 -50.68 66.97 -59.36
N LYS A 308 -50.82 66.18 -58.30
CA LYS A 308 -51.82 66.42 -57.24
C LYS A 308 -51.61 67.78 -56.58
N SER A 309 -50.36 68.20 -56.36
CA SER A 309 -50.03 69.51 -55.80
C SER A 309 -50.42 70.70 -56.70
N MET A 310 -50.60 70.45 -58.00
CA MET A 310 -51.04 71.45 -58.99
C MET A 310 -52.57 71.63 -59.03
N MET A 311 -53.34 70.83 -58.28
CA MET A 311 -54.79 70.97 -58.17
C MET A 311 -55.15 72.02 -57.11
N GLY A 312 -56.28 72.72 -57.28
CA GLY A 312 -56.73 73.75 -56.34
C GLY A 312 -58.26 73.84 -56.17
N GLY A 313 -58.70 74.65 -55.21
CA GLY A 313 -60.12 74.91 -54.96
C GLY A 313 -60.92 73.65 -54.61
N LYS A 314 -62.04 73.42 -55.31
CA LYS A 314 -62.91 72.24 -55.09
C LYS A 314 -62.31 70.90 -55.50
N TYR A 315 -61.16 70.92 -56.19
CA TYR A 315 -60.44 69.72 -56.65
C TYR A 315 -59.38 69.26 -55.64
N THR A 316 -59.29 69.93 -54.49
CA THR A 316 -58.42 69.54 -53.37
C THR A 316 -59.26 69.22 -52.13
N PRO A 317 -58.95 68.14 -51.39
CA PRO A 317 -57.84 67.20 -51.61
C PRO A 317 -58.14 66.19 -52.74
N VAL A 318 -57.10 65.86 -53.53
CA VAL A 318 -57.20 64.79 -54.52
C VAL A 318 -57.17 63.43 -53.79
N PRO A 319 -58.14 62.52 -54.02
CA PRO A 319 -58.13 61.20 -53.40
C PRO A 319 -56.87 60.41 -53.75
N ALA A 320 -56.38 59.59 -52.81
CA ALA A 320 -55.23 58.71 -53.06
C ALA A 320 -55.55 57.59 -54.07
N ASN A 321 -56.82 57.14 -54.10
CA ASN A 321 -57.29 56.01 -54.90
C ASN A 321 -58.46 56.43 -55.80
N ASN A 322 -58.57 55.81 -56.98
CA ASN A 322 -59.66 56.07 -57.91
C ASN A 322 -60.91 55.25 -57.56
N GLY A 323 -61.90 55.88 -56.93
CA GLY A 323 -63.15 55.25 -56.50
C GLY A 323 -64.16 54.88 -57.60
N LEU A 324 -63.86 55.17 -58.87
CA LEU A 324 -64.74 54.90 -60.02
C LEU A 324 -64.29 53.68 -60.85
N ILE A 325 -63.17 53.05 -60.48
CA ILE A 325 -62.69 51.80 -61.07
C ILE A 325 -62.83 50.70 -60.03
N ALA A 326 -63.39 49.56 -60.45
CA ALA A 326 -63.51 48.38 -59.58
C ALA A 326 -62.13 48.01 -59.00
N GLY A 327 -62.04 47.92 -57.67
CA GLY A 327 -60.80 47.63 -56.96
C GLY A 327 -60.06 48.86 -56.40
N ASN A 328 -60.59 50.08 -56.56
CA ASN A 328 -60.04 51.33 -55.99
C ASN A 328 -58.50 51.46 -56.15
N PRO A 329 -57.96 51.38 -57.38
CA PRO A 329 -56.52 51.42 -57.60
C PRO A 329 -55.91 52.77 -57.17
N ALA A 330 -54.65 52.75 -56.75
CA ALA A 330 -53.90 53.96 -56.39
C ALA A 330 -53.67 54.85 -57.63
N ILE A 331 -53.76 56.18 -57.45
CA ILE A 331 -53.48 57.16 -58.50
C ILE A 331 -51.98 57.46 -58.48
N ASN A 332 -51.19 56.61 -59.16
CA ASN A 332 -49.72 56.59 -59.12
C ASN A 332 -49.04 56.58 -60.50
N SER A 333 -49.75 56.95 -61.58
CA SER A 333 -49.18 57.03 -62.92
C SER A 333 -49.51 58.34 -63.66
N PRO A 334 -48.52 59.19 -63.96
CA PRO A 334 -48.69 60.35 -64.83
C PRO A 334 -48.77 59.86 -66.28
N ILE A 335 -49.69 60.42 -67.05
CA ILE A 335 -49.91 60.04 -68.45
C ILE A 335 -48.66 60.45 -69.27
N THR A 336 -47.77 59.50 -69.56
CA THR A 336 -46.64 59.72 -70.48
C THR A 336 -47.07 59.39 -71.90
N GLY A 337 -47.20 60.43 -72.74
CA GLY A 337 -47.53 60.29 -74.14
C GLY A 337 -46.38 59.71 -74.97
N LEU A 338 -46.63 58.57 -75.62
CA LEU A 338 -46.21 58.22 -77.00
C LEU A 338 -46.90 56.91 -77.49
N ASP A 339 -48.08 56.57 -76.97
CA ASP A 339 -48.90 55.46 -77.47
C ASP A 339 -50.39 55.76 -77.22
N GLU A 340 -51.13 56.15 -78.26
CA GLU A 340 -52.58 56.39 -78.20
C GLU A 340 -53.40 55.09 -78.05
N SER A 341 -52.76 53.92 -78.04
CA SER A 341 -53.45 52.61 -78.03
C SER A 341 -53.58 51.93 -76.66
N LYS A 342 -53.15 52.58 -75.56
CA LYS A 342 -53.25 52.01 -74.20
C LYS A 342 -53.63 53.04 -73.15
N ILE A 343 -54.92 53.31 -72.97
CA ILE A 343 -55.35 54.28 -71.95
C ILE A 343 -56.57 53.82 -71.14
N PRO A 344 -56.36 53.31 -69.91
CA PRO A 344 -57.31 53.44 -68.80
C PRO A 344 -57.00 54.65 -67.89
N ALA A 345 -55.86 55.32 -68.09
CA ALA A 345 -55.35 56.37 -67.19
C ALA A 345 -55.83 57.80 -67.53
N ARG A 346 -56.06 58.17 -68.80
CA ARG A 346 -56.72 59.45 -69.15
C ARG A 346 -58.14 59.51 -68.60
N ASP A 347 -58.87 58.40 -68.60
CA ASP A 347 -60.24 58.37 -68.08
C ASP A 347 -60.29 58.53 -66.55
N SER A 348 -59.24 58.11 -65.83
CA SER A 348 -59.12 58.30 -64.37
C SER A 348 -58.98 59.77 -63.97
N TRP A 349 -58.19 60.56 -64.72
CA TRP A 349 -58.03 62.00 -64.46
C TRP A 349 -59.20 62.84 -64.99
N LYS A 350 -59.80 62.45 -66.13
CA LYS A 350 -61.09 63.00 -66.60
C LYS A 350 -62.20 62.86 -65.56
N SER A 351 -62.24 61.74 -64.85
CA SER A 351 -63.29 61.45 -63.88
C SER A 351 -63.11 62.20 -62.55
N ALA A 352 -61.87 62.30 -62.04
CA ALA A 352 -61.55 63.07 -60.83
C ALA A 352 -61.88 64.58 -60.98
N VAL A 353 -61.77 65.13 -62.20
CA VAL A 353 -62.09 66.54 -62.48
C VAL A 353 -63.56 66.76 -62.92
N SER A 354 -64.25 65.70 -63.37
CA SER A 354 -65.67 65.75 -63.77
C SER A 354 -66.69 65.64 -62.62
N TYR A 355 -66.24 65.38 -61.38
CA TYR A 355 -67.06 65.23 -60.16
C TYR A 355 -67.93 66.45 -59.74
N SER A 356 -68.08 67.48 -60.58
CA SER A 356 -68.92 68.66 -60.25
C SER A 356 -69.95 69.06 -61.30
N LYS A 357 -70.22 68.23 -62.32
CA LYS A 357 -71.26 68.53 -63.34
C LYS A 357 -72.54 67.70 -63.22
N ILE A 358 -72.62 66.75 -62.29
CA ILE A 358 -73.78 65.86 -62.12
C ILE A 358 -74.11 65.73 -60.63
N ASP A 359 -74.60 66.80 -59.99
CA ASP A 359 -75.49 66.62 -58.84
C ASP A 359 -76.39 67.84 -58.57
N SER A 360 -77.15 68.24 -59.59
CA SER A 360 -78.22 69.22 -59.43
C SER A 360 -79.32 68.97 -60.46
N ARG A 361 -80.11 67.89 -60.28
CA ARG A 361 -81.52 67.74 -60.73
C ARG A 361 -82.03 66.30 -60.52
N LYS A 362 -83.21 66.22 -59.87
CA LYS A 362 -84.13 65.06 -59.63
C LYS A 362 -83.76 64.24 -58.37
N ILE A 363 -84.44 64.32 -57.23
CA ILE A 363 -85.89 64.16 -56.92
C ILE A 363 -86.50 62.95 -57.63
N SER A 364 -86.69 61.83 -56.93
CA SER A 364 -88.02 61.33 -56.51
C SER A 364 -87.92 59.97 -55.78
N VAL A 365 -88.81 59.80 -54.79
CA VAL A 365 -89.24 58.56 -54.09
C VAL A 365 -88.36 58.08 -52.92
N ILE A 366 -88.66 58.58 -51.71
CA ILE A 366 -89.75 58.06 -50.84
C ILE A 366 -90.66 59.23 -50.48
#